data_AF-A0A2P4SCV4-F1
#
_entry.id   AF-A0A2P4SCV4-F1
#
_cell.length_a   1.000
_cell.length_b   1.000
_cell.length_c   1.000
_cell.angle_alpha   90.00
_cell.angle_beta   90.00
_cell.angle_gamma   90.00
#
_symmetry.space_group_name_H-M   'P 1'
#
loop_
_entity.id
_entity.type
_entity.pdbx_description
1 polymer ?
#
loop_
_entity_poly.entity_id
_entity_poly.type
_entity_poly.pdbx_seq_one_letter_code
_entity_poly.pdbx_strand_id
1 'polypeptide(L)'
;MAAEGPAALLLLLLVAVAGGDDADWVRLPSKCEVCKYVALELKSAFEETGKTKEVIDTKYGFLDGKGAAVKYTQSDIRLIEVTENICKRLLDYNLHKERSGSNRFAK
;
A
#
# COMPACT_ATOMS: atom_id res chain seq x y z
N MET A 1 -13.95 48.97 -23.84
CA MET A 1 -14.22 49.42 -22.44
C MET A 1 -13.76 48.31 -21.51
N ALA A 2 -13.06 48.64 -20.43
CA ALA A 2 -12.54 47.65 -19.49
C ALA A 2 -13.63 47.21 -18.49
N ALA A 3 -13.61 45.93 -18.11
CA ALA A 3 -14.50 45.35 -17.09
C ALA A 3 -13.88 45.43 -15.68
N GLU A 4 -13.29 46.58 -15.34
CA GLU A 4 -12.54 46.81 -14.10
C GLU A 4 -13.49 47.13 -12.93
N GLY A 5 -14.27 46.13 -12.53
CA GLY A 5 -15.11 46.17 -11.33
C GLY A 5 -14.62 45.18 -10.27
N PRO A 6 -14.57 45.53 -8.97
CA PRO A 6 -14.19 44.60 -7.92
C PRO A 6 -15.14 43.38 -7.85
N ALA A 7 -16.41 43.56 -8.26
CA ALA A 7 -17.36 42.46 -8.41
C ALA A 7 -16.97 41.43 -9.48
N ALA A 8 -16.35 41.85 -10.59
CA ALA A 8 -15.85 40.93 -11.62
C ALA A 8 -14.63 40.15 -11.12
N LEU A 9 -13.73 40.81 -10.38
CA LEU A 9 -12.59 40.16 -9.72
C LEU A 9 -13.06 39.16 -8.65
N LEU A 10 -14.09 39.52 -7.86
CA LEU A 10 -14.70 38.65 -6.87
C LEU A 10 -15.42 37.46 -7.52
N LEU A 11 -16.09 37.66 -8.66
CA LEU A 11 -16.73 36.58 -9.41
C LEU A 11 -15.69 35.62 -10.00
N LEU A 12 -14.57 36.13 -10.52
CA LEU A 12 -13.44 35.30 -10.98
C LEU A 12 -12.80 34.50 -9.83
N LEU A 13 -12.64 35.10 -8.64
CA LEU A 13 -12.19 34.40 -7.43
C LEU A 13 -13.18 33.32 -6.98
N LEU A 14 -14.49 33.59 -7.06
CA LEU A 14 -15.54 32.60 -6.75
C LEU A 14 -15.56 31.45 -7.75
N VAL A 15 -15.36 31.72 -9.04
CA VAL A 15 -15.23 30.67 -10.08
C VAL A 15 -13.93 29.86 -9.88
N ALA A 16 -12.82 30.52 -9.55
CA ALA A 16 -11.55 29.86 -9.27
C ALA A 16 -11.57 28.98 -8.00
N VAL A 17 -12.39 29.31 -6.99
CA VAL A 17 -12.57 28.47 -5.79
C VAL A 17 -13.68 27.41 -5.95
N ALA A 18 -14.54 27.54 -6.96
CA ALA A 18 -15.60 26.57 -7.29
C ALA A 18 -15.21 25.60 -8.42
N GLY A 19 -14.12 25.86 -9.14
CA GLY A 19 -13.53 24.97 -10.15
C GLY A 19 -12.84 23.76 -9.52
N GLY A 20 -13.62 22.84 -8.95
CA GLY A 20 -13.11 21.53 -8.55
C GLY A 20 -12.69 20.73 -9.78
N ASP A 21 -11.55 20.05 -9.71
CA ASP A 21 -10.95 19.37 -10.86
C ASP A 21 -11.83 18.23 -11.40
N ASP A 22 -12.40 18.41 -12.60
CA ASP A 22 -13.15 17.41 -13.38
C ASP A 22 -12.25 16.27 -13.95
N ALA A 23 -11.20 15.89 -13.23
CA ALA A 23 -10.30 14.77 -13.53
C ALA A 23 -10.84 13.42 -13.02
N ASP A 24 -12.04 13.41 -12.43
CA ASP A 24 -12.38 12.56 -11.28
C ASP A 24 -13.61 11.66 -11.54
N TRP A 25 -13.77 11.16 -12.78
CA TRP A 25 -14.87 10.24 -13.14
C TRP A 25 -14.74 8.85 -12.51
N VAL A 26 -13.54 8.52 -12.01
CA VAL A 26 -13.26 7.36 -11.14
C VAL A 26 -12.58 7.88 -9.87
N ARG A 27 -13.34 7.95 -8.78
CA ARG A 27 -12.76 8.14 -7.44
C ARG A 27 -11.79 6.99 -7.19
N LEU A 28 -10.52 7.28 -6.91
CA LEU A 28 -9.56 6.23 -6.52
C LEU A 28 -9.78 5.77 -5.06
N PRO A 29 -9.18 4.64 -4.65
CA PRO A 29 -9.10 4.27 -3.23
C PRO A 29 -8.30 5.28 -2.43
N SER A 30 -8.76 5.59 -1.22
CA SER A 30 -7.95 6.40 -0.30
C SER A 30 -6.70 5.62 0.15
N LYS A 31 -5.62 6.33 0.50
CA LYS A 31 -4.40 5.71 1.03
C LYS A 31 -4.68 4.82 2.26
N CYS A 32 -5.68 5.20 3.07
CA CYS A 32 -6.13 4.43 4.23
C CYS A 32 -6.87 3.13 3.83
N GLU A 33 -7.72 3.18 2.78
CA GLU A 33 -8.38 1.98 2.24
C GLU A 33 -7.35 0.98 1.72
N VAL A 34 -6.39 1.42 0.91
CA VAL A 34 -5.32 0.55 0.39
C VAL A 34 -4.47 -0.02 1.53
N CYS A 35 -4.02 0.82 2.47
CA CYS A 35 -3.21 0.42 3.61
C CYS A 35 -3.87 -0.68 4.46
N LYS A 36 -5.21 -0.65 4.61
CA LYS A 36 -5.96 -1.73 5.29
C LYS A 36 -5.73 -3.09 4.63
N TYR A 37 -5.79 -3.19 3.30
CA TYR A 37 -5.61 -4.46 2.58
C TYR A 37 -4.14 -4.89 2.54
N VAL A 38 -3.21 -3.94 2.41
CA VAL A 38 -1.76 -4.20 2.58
C VAL A 38 -1.49 -4.84 3.95
N ALA A 39 -2.01 -4.27 5.03
CA ALA A 39 -1.81 -4.78 6.38
C ALA A 39 -2.46 -6.15 6.62
N LEU A 40 -3.63 -6.44 6.02
CA LEU A 40 -4.31 -7.73 6.12
C LEU A 40 -3.54 -8.85 5.40
N GLU A 41 -3.12 -8.63 4.16
CA GLU A 41 -2.31 -9.60 3.40
C GLU A 41 -0.93 -9.80 4.04
N LEU A 42 -0.30 -8.73 4.54
CA LEU A 42 1.02 -8.78 5.17
C LEU A 42 0.95 -9.62 6.46
N LYS A 43 -0.13 -9.46 7.24
CA LYS A 43 -0.41 -10.31 8.38
C LYS A 43 -0.57 -11.78 7.97
N SER A 44 -1.38 -12.08 6.95
CA SER A 44 -1.57 -13.46 6.47
C SER A 44 -0.24 -14.10 6.05
N ALA A 45 0.56 -13.40 5.24
CA ALA A 45 1.86 -13.88 4.79
C ALA A 45 2.83 -14.17 5.96
N PHE A 46 2.79 -13.40 7.05
CA PHE A 46 3.56 -13.71 8.26
C PHE A 46 2.98 -14.85 9.12
N GLU A 47 1.66 -15.06 9.14
CA GLU A 47 1.02 -16.22 9.79
C GLU A 47 1.17 -17.53 8.98
N GLU A 48 1.40 -17.42 7.67
CA GLU A 48 1.77 -18.52 6.78
C GLU A 48 3.25 -18.90 6.95
N THR A 49 4.16 -17.95 6.71
CA THR A 49 5.63 -18.15 6.81
C THR A 49 6.10 -18.41 8.24
N GLY A 50 5.39 -17.93 9.26
CA GLY A 50 5.70 -18.17 10.67
C GLY A 50 5.57 -19.63 11.14
N LYS A 51 5.06 -20.53 10.29
CA LYS A 51 4.93 -21.97 10.57
C LYS A 51 6.19 -22.78 10.26
N THR A 52 7.14 -22.24 9.47
CA THR A 52 8.38 -22.96 9.15
C THR A 52 9.28 -23.06 10.38
N LYS A 53 10.06 -24.14 10.46
CA LYS A 53 11.09 -24.35 11.51
C LYS A 53 12.50 -24.17 10.95
N GLU A 54 12.61 -23.41 9.86
CA GLU A 54 13.85 -23.22 9.12
C GLU A 54 14.85 -22.37 9.91
N VAL A 55 16.11 -22.74 9.75
CA VAL A 55 17.24 -22.13 10.45
C VAL A 55 18.28 -21.79 9.39
N ILE A 56 18.62 -20.51 9.31
CA ILE A 56 19.60 -19.95 8.40
C ILE A 56 20.95 -20.01 9.12
N ASP A 57 21.91 -20.76 8.55
CA ASP A 57 23.30 -20.63 8.97
C ASP A 57 23.89 -19.37 8.35
N THR A 58 24.56 -18.57 9.17
CA THR A 58 25.25 -17.34 8.76
C THR A 58 26.71 -17.58 8.37
N LYS A 59 27.22 -18.82 8.47
CA LYS A 59 28.57 -19.19 8.04
C LYS A 59 28.72 -19.16 6.51
N TYR A 60 29.65 -18.33 6.04
CA TYR A 60 30.28 -18.54 4.73
C TYR A 60 31.22 -19.74 4.83
N GLY A 61 30.99 -20.79 4.02
CA GLY A 61 31.43 -22.17 4.30
C GLY A 61 32.93 -22.40 4.57
N PHE A 62 33.80 -21.49 4.11
CA PHE A 62 35.26 -21.57 4.26
C PHE A 62 35.82 -21.06 5.61
N LEU A 63 35.05 -20.28 6.39
CA LEU A 63 35.59 -19.63 7.59
C LEU A 63 35.29 -20.41 8.88
N ASP A 64 36.32 -20.79 9.64
CA ASP A 64 36.21 -21.57 10.88
C ASP A 64 35.83 -20.76 12.13
N GLY A 65 34.97 -19.76 11.93
CA GLY A 65 34.24 -19.09 13.00
C GLY A 65 33.01 -19.89 13.46
N LYS A 66 32.61 -19.71 14.71
CA LYS A 66 31.32 -20.21 15.22
C LYS A 66 30.18 -19.36 14.63
N GLY A 67 29.59 -19.82 13.53
CA GLY A 67 28.42 -19.20 12.92
C GLY A 67 27.22 -19.16 13.87
N ALA A 68 26.37 -18.13 13.73
CA ALA A 68 25.15 -18.01 14.51
C ALA A 68 23.97 -18.59 13.72
N ALA A 69 23.35 -19.64 14.26
CA ALA A 69 22.16 -20.26 13.69
C ALA A 69 20.92 -19.39 13.97
N VAL A 70 20.44 -18.65 12.97
CA VAL A 70 19.31 -17.70 13.09
C VAL A 70 18.03 -18.37 12.60
N LYS A 71 16.93 -18.27 13.36
CA LYS A 71 15.63 -18.79 12.90
C LYS A 71 15.10 -17.92 11.76
N TYR A 72 14.63 -18.55 10.69
CA TYR A 72 13.99 -17.86 9.55
C TYR A 72 12.85 -16.93 10.02
N THR A 73 12.04 -17.39 10.98
CA THR A 73 10.93 -16.64 11.59
C THR A 73 11.36 -15.39 12.39
N GLN A 74 12.66 -15.18 12.59
CA GLN A 74 13.26 -14.02 13.27
C GLN A 74 14.29 -13.27 12.40
N SER A 75 14.39 -13.60 11.11
CA SER A 75 15.35 -13.01 10.18
C SER A 75 14.74 -11.91 9.29
N ASP A 76 15.55 -10.93 8.89
CA ASP A 76 15.16 -9.90 7.92
C ASP A 76 14.95 -10.47 6.51
N ILE A 77 15.54 -11.63 6.20
CA ILE A 77 15.32 -12.35 4.94
C ILE A 77 13.83 -12.68 4.76
N ARG A 78 13.15 -13.18 5.80
CA ARG A 78 11.70 -13.39 5.78
C ARG A 78 10.91 -12.09 5.55
N LEU A 79 11.36 -10.97 6.14
CA LEU A 79 10.72 -9.66 5.94
C LEU A 79 10.82 -9.22 4.47
N ILE A 80 11.98 -9.40 3.84
CA ILE A 80 12.21 -9.11 2.41
C ILE A 80 11.30 -10.00 1.55
N GLU A 81 11.38 -11.32 1.69
CA GLU A 81 10.60 -12.29 0.89
C GLU A 81 9.08 -12.06 0.99
N VAL A 82 8.57 -11.78 2.20
CA VAL A 82 7.15 -11.48 2.41
C VAL A 82 6.77 -10.14 1.77
N THR A 83 7.62 -9.12 1.87
CA THR A 83 7.34 -7.78 1.32
C THR A 83 7.41 -7.77 -0.20
N GLU A 84 8.39 -8.43 -0.83
CA GLU A 84 8.49 -8.51 -2.29
C GLU A 84 7.32 -9.26 -2.94
N ASN A 85 6.76 -10.26 -2.24
CA ASN A 85 5.59 -11.00 -2.72
C ASN A 85 4.25 -10.31 -2.39
N ILE A 86 4.20 -9.28 -1.53
CA ILE A 86 2.94 -8.62 -1.16
C ILE A 86 2.25 -7.96 -2.34
N CYS A 87 3.02 -7.38 -3.26
CA CYS A 87 2.51 -6.70 -4.45
C CYS A 87 1.70 -7.66 -5.34
N LYS A 88 2.08 -8.95 -5.40
CA LYS A 88 1.35 -9.97 -6.16
C LYS A 88 -0.01 -10.23 -5.51
N ARG A 89 -0.04 -10.46 -4.19
CA ARG A 89 -1.27 -10.70 -3.40
C ARG A 89 -2.27 -9.54 -3.45
N LEU A 90 -1.77 -8.32 -3.66
CA LEU A 90 -2.58 -7.10 -3.81
C LEU A 90 -3.17 -6.94 -5.21
N LEU A 91 -2.52 -7.47 -6.25
CA LEU A 91 -3.06 -7.48 -7.63
C LEU A 91 -4.23 -8.46 -7.81
N ASP A 92 -4.38 -9.44 -6.91
CA ASP A 92 -5.56 -10.32 -6.87
C ASP A 92 -6.88 -9.56 -6.56
N TYR A 93 -6.80 -8.37 -5.95
CA TYR A 93 -7.98 -7.61 -5.53
C TYR A 93 -8.60 -6.83 -6.69
N ASN A 94 -9.83 -7.20 -7.02
CA ASN A 94 -10.66 -6.50 -7.99
C ASN A 94 -11.37 -5.31 -7.34
N LEU A 95 -11.10 -4.10 -7.85
CA LEU A 95 -11.72 -2.88 -7.36
C LEU A 95 -13.13 -2.69 -7.95
N HIS A 96 -14.11 -2.61 -7.08
CA HIS A 96 -15.51 -2.40 -7.44
C HIS A 96 -15.88 -0.91 -7.41
N LYS A 97 -16.92 -0.54 -8.16
CA LYS A 97 -17.47 0.83 -8.19
C LYS A 97 -17.88 1.29 -6.79
N GLU A 98 -17.73 2.59 -6.55
CA GLU A 98 -17.85 3.27 -5.27
C GLU A 98 -19.11 2.89 -4.47
N ARG A 99 -18.88 2.37 -3.28
CA ARG A 99 -19.90 2.19 -2.24
C ARG A 99 -19.24 2.35 -0.88
N SER A 100 -19.92 2.99 0.06
CA SER A 100 -19.45 3.12 1.45
C SER A 100 -19.40 1.75 2.13
N GLY A 101 -18.20 1.32 2.50
CA GLY A 101 -17.94 0.03 3.17
C GLY A 101 -16.75 -0.71 2.59
N SER A 102 -16.31 -1.80 3.24
CA SER A 102 -15.14 -2.57 2.82
C SER A 102 -15.32 -3.36 1.52
N ASN A 103 -16.55 -3.56 1.06
CA ASN A 103 -16.88 -4.41 -0.10
C ASN A 103 -16.45 -3.80 -1.45
N ARG A 104 -15.71 -2.68 -1.42
CA ARG A 104 -15.06 -2.04 -2.56
C ARG A 104 -13.88 -2.88 -3.10
N PHE A 105 -13.19 -3.61 -2.24
CA PHE A 105 -12.14 -4.55 -2.60
C PHE A 105 -12.68 -5.97 -2.42
N ALA A 106 -12.69 -6.75 -3.49
CA ALA A 106 -13.01 -8.18 -3.45
C ALA A 106 -11.86 -8.99 -4.05
N LYS A 107 -11.71 -10.22 -3.56
CA LYS A 107 -10.70 -11.21 -3.96
C LYS A 107 -11.41 -12.55 -4.17
#